data_AF-A0A7W8MFU8-F1
#
_entry.id   AF-A0A7W8MFU8-F1
#
_cell.length_a   1.000
_cell.length_b   1.000
_cell.length_c   1.000
_cell.angle_alpha   90.00
_cell.angle_beta   90.00
_cell.angle_gamma   90.00
#
_symmetry.space_group_name_H-M   'P 1'
#
loop_
_entity.id
_entity.type
_entity.pdbx_description
1 polymer ?
#
loop_
_entity_poly.entity_id
_entity_poly.type
_entity_poly.pdbx_seq_one_letter_code
_entity_poly.pdbx_strand_id
1 'polypeptide(L)'
;MKLLRFVVVLAVLAYAGWLAWPFLSPFFEGAGPEAAALRAGAEAQGGGELFGFLPAWTLWAGAIGLYVISALMLGSGSPKSAIAYFLAFIADAGLRLALDQQGGAAARSGPATMSAPEAASSLPVDPLWLTLGALVILGLLVVIAGRRIRRARTPGQFAY
;
A
#
# COMPACT_ATOMS: atom_id res chain seq x y z
N MET A 1 -23.09 -0.60 -9.05
CA MET A 1 -21.89 -1.44 -9.26
C MET A 1 -20.62 -0.63 -9.59
N LYS A 2 -20.69 0.39 -10.45
CA LYS A 2 -19.57 1.32 -10.69
C LYS A 2 -19.11 2.05 -9.42
N LEU A 3 -20.05 2.41 -8.55
CA LEU A 3 -19.77 3.08 -7.28
C LEU A 3 -18.88 2.24 -6.35
N LEU A 4 -19.23 0.98 -6.05
CA LEU A 4 -18.39 0.10 -5.22
C LEU A 4 -16.98 -0.01 -5.79
N ARG A 5 -16.85 -0.28 -7.10
CA ARG A 5 -15.54 -0.36 -7.76
C ARG A 5 -14.75 0.93 -7.61
N PHE A 6 -15.39 2.07 -7.85
CA PHE A 6 -14.76 3.38 -7.72
C PHE A 6 -14.32 3.66 -6.28
N VAL A 7 -15.16 3.32 -5.30
CA VAL A 7 -14.83 3.42 -3.86
C VAL A 7 -13.64 2.53 -3.51
N VAL A 8 -13.59 1.27 -3.98
CA VAL A 8 -12.43 0.39 -3.73
C VAL A 8 -11.17 0.94 -4.39
N VAL A 9 -11.26 1.43 -5.64
CA VAL A 9 -10.11 2.06 -6.33
C VAL A 9 -9.59 3.25 -5.55
N LEU A 10 -10.48 4.14 -5.11
CA LEU A 10 -10.11 5.29 -4.29
C LEU A 10 -9.50 4.88 -2.95
N ALA A 11 -10.04 3.86 -2.29
CA ALA A 11 -9.49 3.35 -1.03
C ALA A 11 -8.07 2.80 -1.21
N VAL A 12 -7.82 2.04 -2.28
CA VAL A 12 -6.48 1.52 -2.59
C VAL A 12 -5.51 2.66 -2.94
N LEU A 13 -5.95 3.65 -3.73
CA LEU A 13 -5.12 4.81 -4.07
C LEU A 13 -4.84 5.70 -2.86
N ALA A 14 -5.82 5.90 -1.98
CA ALA A 14 -5.63 6.63 -0.73
C ALA A 14 -4.60 5.93 0.14
N TYR A 15 -4.66 4.59 0.24
CA TYR A 15 -3.67 3.82 0.98
C TYR A 15 -2.27 3.88 0.33
N ALA A 16 -2.18 3.78 -0.99
CA ALA A 16 -0.91 3.93 -1.71
C ALA A 16 -0.33 5.35 -1.55
N GLY A 17 -1.17 6.38 -1.58
CA GLY A 17 -0.79 7.76 -1.33
C GLY A 17 -0.34 8.00 0.10
N TRP A 18 -0.99 7.35 1.07
CA TRP A 18 -0.54 7.34 2.47
C TRP A 18 0.84 6.69 2.62
N LEU A 19 1.06 5.54 1.99
CA LEU A 19 2.38 4.87 1.96
C LEU A 19 3.45 5.73 1.29
N ALA A 20 3.10 6.50 0.26
CA ALA A 20 4.02 7.38 -0.45
C ALA A 20 4.17 8.76 0.19
N TRP A 21 3.40 9.07 1.25
CA TRP A 21 3.32 10.39 1.85
C TRP A 21 4.67 10.98 2.30
N PRO A 22 5.60 10.22 2.90
CA PRO A 22 6.93 10.73 3.29
C PRO A 22 7.70 11.40 2.12
N PHE A 23 7.53 10.85 0.92
CA PHE A 23 8.14 11.39 -0.29
C PHE A 23 7.37 12.57 -0.88
N LEU A 24 6.07 12.65 -0.63
CA LEU A 24 5.19 13.67 -1.21
C LEU A 24 5.10 14.92 -0.34
N SER A 25 5.10 14.78 0.99
CA SER A 25 4.94 15.88 1.94
C SER A 25 5.95 17.03 1.76
N PRO A 26 7.24 16.81 1.42
CA PRO A 26 8.20 17.91 1.30
C PRO A 26 7.82 18.88 0.18
N PHE A 27 7.22 18.37 -0.89
CA PHE A 27 6.75 19.20 -2.00
C PHE A 27 5.54 20.05 -1.61
N PHE A 28 4.68 19.55 -0.72
CA PHE A 28 3.56 20.32 -0.17
C PHE A 28 3.99 21.33 0.90
N GLU A 29 5.10 21.09 1.58
CA GLU A 29 5.74 22.00 2.53
C GLU A 29 6.55 23.12 1.85
N GLY A 30 6.66 23.10 0.52
CA GLY A 30 7.43 24.08 -0.24
C GLY A 30 8.94 23.84 -0.22
N ALA A 31 9.39 22.62 0.13
CA ALA A 31 10.81 22.27 0.06
C ALA A 31 11.31 22.34 -1.39
N GLY A 32 12.50 22.92 -1.57
CA GLY A 32 13.20 22.88 -2.86
C GLY A 32 13.48 21.44 -3.30
N PRO A 33 13.61 21.16 -4.62
CA PRO A 33 13.82 19.80 -5.14
C PRO A 33 15.01 19.07 -4.51
N GLU A 34 16.08 19.81 -4.18
CA GLU A 34 17.28 19.29 -3.54
C GLU A 34 17.03 18.86 -2.08
N ALA A 35 16.30 19.66 -1.31
CA ALA A 35 15.93 19.33 0.06
C ALA A 35 14.96 18.13 0.12
N ALA A 36 14.03 18.06 -0.82
CA ALA A 36 13.13 16.91 -0.97
C ALA A 36 13.91 15.63 -1.33
N ALA A 37 14.89 15.72 -2.24
CA ALA A 37 15.75 14.59 -2.61
C ALA A 37 16.61 14.10 -1.44
N LEU A 38 17.17 15.02 -0.63
CA LEU A 38 17.94 14.66 0.56
C LEU A 38 17.08 13.95 1.62
N ARG A 39 15.85 14.42 1.85
CA ARG A 39 14.91 13.78 2.78
C ARG A 39 14.45 12.41 2.27
N ALA A 40 14.09 12.31 1.00
CA ALA A 40 13.72 11.04 0.37
C ALA A 40 14.88 10.02 0.41
N GLY A 41 16.12 10.48 0.21
CA GLY A 41 17.32 9.66 0.34
C GLY A 41 17.52 9.16 1.77
N ALA A 42 17.31 10.01 2.78
CA ALA A 42 17.38 9.63 4.18
C ALA A 42 16.28 8.62 4.57
N GLU A 43 15.06 8.77 4.07
CA GLU A 43 13.96 7.82 4.30
C GLU A 43 14.22 6.47 3.62
N ALA A 44 14.77 6.47 2.40
CA ALA A 44 15.14 5.23 1.69
C ALA A 44 16.26 4.45 2.41
N GLN A 45 17.15 5.15 3.11
CA GLN A 45 18.23 4.57 3.90
C GLN A 45 17.81 4.20 5.33
N GLY A 46 16.74 4.84 5.85
CA GLY A 46 16.30 4.71 7.23
C GLY A 46 15.79 3.33 7.65
N GLY A 47 15.49 2.45 6.69
CA GLY A 47 15.03 1.08 6.95
C GLY A 47 16.12 0.00 6.91
N GLY A 48 17.37 0.36 6.55
CA GLY A 48 18.49 -0.59 6.47
C GLY A 48 18.28 -1.73 5.46
N GLU A 49 19.06 -2.80 5.63
CA GLU A 49 18.93 -4.03 4.87
C GLU A 49 18.01 -5.04 5.58
N LEU A 50 16.93 -5.41 4.90
CA LEU A 50 16.06 -6.51 5.27
C LEU A 50 16.69 -7.83 4.85
N PHE A 51 16.50 -8.87 5.66
CA PHE A 51 16.97 -10.23 5.40
C PHE A 51 18.50 -10.33 5.12
N GLY A 52 19.28 -9.31 5.50
CA GLY A 52 20.74 -9.27 5.35
C GLY A 52 21.25 -8.99 3.94
N PHE A 53 20.39 -8.62 2.97
CA PHE A 53 20.82 -8.26 1.62
C PHE A 53 19.84 -7.38 0.83
N LEU A 54 18.59 -7.24 1.29
CA LEU A 54 17.53 -6.57 0.53
C LEU A 54 17.24 -5.19 1.15
N PRO A 55 17.54 -4.08 0.48
CA PRO A 55 17.26 -2.76 1.05
C PRO A 55 15.76 -2.56 1.31
N ALA A 56 15.39 -2.05 2.49
CA ALA A 56 13.99 -1.93 2.89
C ALA A 56 13.12 -1.10 1.93
N TRP A 57 13.72 -0.09 1.30
CA TRP A 57 13.05 0.75 0.31
C TRP A 57 12.54 -0.03 -0.90
N THR A 58 13.12 -1.20 -1.21
CA THR A 58 12.70 -2.03 -2.36
C THR A 58 11.31 -2.62 -2.17
N LEU A 59 11.03 -3.19 -0.99
CA LEU A 59 9.70 -3.69 -0.65
C LEU A 59 8.70 -2.55 -0.52
N TRP A 60 9.13 -1.42 0.02
CA TRP A 60 8.27 -0.25 0.17
C TRP A 60 7.85 0.34 -1.18
N ALA A 61 8.81 0.63 -2.06
CA ALA A 61 8.54 1.12 -3.42
C ALA A 61 7.77 0.08 -4.25
N GLY A 62 8.11 -1.20 -4.09
CA GLY A 62 7.38 -2.31 -4.70
C GLY A 62 5.91 -2.36 -4.27
N ALA A 63 5.64 -2.22 -2.97
CA ALA A 63 4.28 -2.19 -2.44
C ALA A 63 3.48 -1.00 -3.00
N ILE A 64 4.05 0.21 -2.99
CA ILE A 64 3.42 1.42 -3.55
C ILE A 64 3.06 1.19 -5.02
N GLY A 65 4.05 0.77 -5.83
CA GLY A 65 3.85 0.53 -7.25
C GLY A 65 2.79 -0.52 -7.54
N LEU A 66 2.82 -1.64 -6.81
CA LEU A 66 1.86 -2.73 -6.97
C LEU A 66 0.44 -2.34 -6.53
N TYR A 67 0.28 -1.52 -5.49
CA TYR A 67 -1.03 -0.98 -5.10
C TYR A 67 -1.61 -0.05 -6.17
N VAL A 68 -0.78 0.85 -6.73
CA VAL A 68 -1.21 1.73 -7.83
C VAL A 68 -1.59 0.90 -9.06
N ILE A 69 -0.76 -0.07 -9.46
CA ILE A 69 -1.06 -0.98 -10.57
C ILE A 69 -2.37 -1.72 -10.30
N SER A 70 -2.55 -2.26 -9.09
CA SER A 70 -3.79 -2.95 -8.70
C SER A 70 -5.01 -2.04 -8.86
N ALA A 71 -4.94 -0.79 -8.40
CA ALA A 71 -6.02 0.17 -8.52
C ALA A 71 -6.36 0.49 -9.98
N LEU A 72 -5.36 0.72 -10.83
CA LEU A 72 -5.54 0.96 -12.27
C LEU A 72 -6.14 -0.27 -12.98
N MET A 73 -5.67 -1.47 -12.64
CA MET A 73 -6.20 -2.73 -13.15
C MET A 73 -7.66 -2.93 -12.70
N LEU A 74 -8.00 -2.58 -11.46
CA LEU A 74 -9.37 -2.66 -10.96
C LEU A 74 -10.26 -1.64 -11.67
N GLY A 75 -9.77 -0.42 -11.89
CA GLY A 75 -10.47 0.65 -12.61
C GLY A 75 -10.81 0.28 -14.05
N SER A 76 -9.86 -0.35 -14.77
CA SER A 76 -10.06 -0.90 -16.11
C SER A 76 -10.92 -2.18 -16.13
N GLY A 77 -11.19 -2.76 -14.96
CA GLY A 77 -12.01 -3.96 -14.81
C GLY A 77 -11.26 -5.28 -15.06
N SER A 78 -9.94 -5.27 -14.96
CA SER A 78 -9.10 -6.46 -15.06
C SER A 78 -9.20 -7.33 -13.79
N PRO A 79 -9.48 -8.64 -13.92
CA PRO A 79 -9.52 -9.55 -12.77
C PRO A 79 -8.14 -9.82 -12.16
N LYS A 80 -7.06 -9.48 -12.87
CA LYS A 80 -5.68 -9.60 -12.39
C LYS A 80 -5.34 -8.55 -11.31
N SER A 81 -6.20 -7.56 -11.09
CA SER A 81 -6.08 -6.56 -10.01
C SER A 81 -5.91 -7.19 -8.62
N ALA A 82 -6.61 -8.31 -8.35
CA ALA A 82 -6.46 -9.03 -7.10
C ALA A 82 -5.05 -9.61 -6.91
N ILE A 83 -4.42 -10.12 -7.98
CA ILE A 83 -3.06 -10.66 -7.90
C ILE A 83 -2.08 -9.53 -7.57
N ALA A 84 -2.17 -8.42 -8.30
CA ALA A 84 -1.35 -7.23 -8.03
C ALA A 84 -1.56 -6.71 -6.59
N TYR A 85 -2.82 -6.71 -6.11
CA TYR A 85 -3.15 -6.31 -4.74
C TYR A 85 -2.47 -7.21 -3.71
N PHE A 86 -2.58 -8.53 -3.85
CA PHE A 86 -2.01 -9.45 -2.88
C PHE A 86 -0.48 -9.45 -2.90
N LEU A 87 0.15 -9.24 -4.07
CA LEU A 87 1.59 -9.02 -4.14
C LEU A 87 2.00 -7.73 -3.41
N ALA A 88 1.25 -6.64 -3.60
CA ALA A 88 1.49 -5.39 -2.87
C ALA A 88 1.36 -5.59 -1.36
N PHE A 89 0.29 -6.27 -0.94
CA PHE A 89 0.01 -6.57 0.46
C PHE A 89 1.07 -7.46 1.09
N ILE A 90 1.57 -8.49 0.40
CA ILE A 90 2.64 -9.36 0.93
C ILE A 90 3.94 -8.57 1.09
N ALA A 91 4.28 -7.71 0.13
CA ALA A 91 5.46 -6.85 0.23
C ALA A 91 5.35 -5.88 1.43
N ASP A 92 4.19 -5.24 1.59
CA ASP A 92 3.91 -4.30 2.69
C ASP A 92 3.89 -5.01 4.06
N ALA A 93 3.18 -6.14 4.16
CA ALA A 93 3.13 -6.93 5.39
C ALA A 93 4.51 -7.47 5.76
N GLY A 94 5.27 -8.01 4.79
CA GLY A 94 6.63 -8.49 5.01
C GLY A 94 7.56 -7.37 5.49
N LEU A 95 7.47 -6.18 4.89
CA LEU A 95 8.20 -5.00 5.34
C LEU A 95 7.84 -4.61 6.78
N ARG A 96 6.55 -4.51 7.09
CA ARG A 96 6.07 -4.12 8.44
C ARG A 96 6.50 -5.12 9.50
N LEU A 97 6.34 -6.42 9.24
CA LEU A 97 6.75 -7.49 10.16
C LEU A 97 8.27 -7.51 10.35
N ALA A 98 9.06 -7.29 9.29
CA ALA A 98 10.50 -7.26 9.38
C ALA A 98 11.01 -6.07 10.21
N LEU A 99 10.40 -4.89 10.05
CA LEU A 99 10.73 -3.70 10.84
C LEU A 99 10.32 -3.84 12.32
N ASP A 100 9.17 -4.47 12.58
CA ASP A 100 8.68 -4.74 13.93
C ASP A 100 9.64 -5.66 14.71
N GLN A 101 10.15 -6.71 14.06
CA GLN A 101 11.12 -7.64 14.66
C GLN A 101 12.50 -7.02 14.95
N GLN A 102 12.89 -5.94 14.25
CA GLN A 102 14.22 -5.33 14.38
C GLN A 102 14.38 -4.38 15.58
N GLY A 103 13.31 -4.05 16.31
CA GLY A 103 13.41 -3.33 17.59
C GLY A 103 13.91 -1.87 17.51
N GLY A 104 12.98 -0.91 17.45
CA GLY A 104 13.05 0.35 18.20
C GLY A 104 13.89 1.54 17.69
N ALA A 105 14.80 1.40 16.72
CA ALA A 105 15.55 2.55 16.16
C ALA A 105 15.31 2.77 14.65
N ALA A 106 15.38 1.72 13.83
CA ALA A 106 14.99 1.76 12.40
C ALA A 106 13.47 1.95 12.22
N ALA A 107 12.70 1.59 13.25
CA ALA A 107 11.26 1.80 13.32
C ALA A 107 10.86 3.29 13.38
N ARG A 108 11.80 4.23 13.63
CA ARG A 108 11.55 5.68 13.73
C ARG A 108 11.68 6.45 12.40
N SER A 109 12.12 5.80 11.33
CA SER A 109 12.41 6.45 10.04
C SER A 109 11.89 5.65 8.85
N GLY A 110 10.89 4.78 9.06
CA GLY A 110 10.26 3.97 8.02
C GLY A 110 8.74 3.89 8.18
N PRO A 111 8.03 3.22 7.25
CA PRO A 111 6.56 3.11 7.21
C PRO A 111 5.91 2.60 8.51
N ALA A 112 6.69 1.97 9.39
CA ALA A 112 6.29 1.61 10.76
C ALA A 112 5.91 2.83 11.64
N THR A 113 6.56 3.99 11.49
CA THR A 113 6.19 5.24 12.20
C THR A 113 4.83 5.80 11.81
N MET A 114 4.37 5.52 10.60
CA MET A 114 3.08 6.01 10.11
C MET A 114 1.93 5.07 10.47
N SER A 115 2.20 3.97 11.20
CA SER A 115 1.19 2.99 11.61
C SER A 115 0.27 3.49 12.72
N ALA A 116 0.63 4.56 13.43
CA ALA A 116 -0.16 5.04 14.55
C ALA A 116 0.00 6.55 14.70
N PRO A 117 -1.06 7.38 14.52
CA PRO A 117 -1.10 8.64 15.26
C PRO A 117 -0.89 8.30 16.74
N GLU A 118 -0.24 9.15 17.54
CA GLU A 118 -0.05 8.90 18.99
C GLU A 118 -1.37 8.50 19.69
N ALA A 119 -2.51 8.96 19.18
CA ALA A 119 -3.85 8.54 19.59
C ALA A 119 -4.11 7.02 19.52
N ALA A 120 -3.57 6.31 18.52
CA ALA A 120 -3.74 4.87 18.34
C ALA A 120 -2.88 4.03 19.30
N SER A 121 -1.88 4.62 19.95
CA SER A 121 -1.09 3.93 20.99
C SER A 121 -1.88 3.63 22.27
N SER A 122 -3.04 4.28 22.43
CA SER A 122 -3.97 4.05 23.55
C SER A 122 -4.99 2.92 23.29
N LEU A 123 -4.96 2.32 22.10
CA LEU A 123 -5.89 1.25 21.75
C LEU A 123 -5.48 -0.08 22.39
N PRO A 124 -6.45 -0.92 22.79
CA PRO A 124 -6.17 -2.23 23.39
C PRO A 124 -5.60 -3.25 22.39
N VAL A 125 -5.56 -2.92 21.10
CA VAL A 125 -5.03 -3.76 20.03
C VAL A 125 -3.90 -3.01 19.34
N ASP A 126 -2.80 -3.71 19.10
CA ASP A 126 -1.63 -3.18 18.41
C ASP A 126 -2.01 -2.67 16.99
N PRO A 127 -1.69 -1.39 16.68
CA PRO A 127 -1.97 -0.76 15.39
C PRO A 127 -1.48 -1.56 14.18
N LEU A 128 -0.37 -2.30 14.28
CA LEU A 128 0.15 -3.11 13.17
C LEU A 128 -0.90 -4.13 12.70
N TRP A 129 -1.50 -4.87 13.63
CA TRP A 129 -2.48 -5.91 13.34
C TRP A 129 -3.80 -5.32 12.86
N LEU A 130 -4.20 -4.15 13.37
CA LEU A 130 -5.36 -3.41 12.86
C LEU A 130 -5.17 -3.02 11.39
N THR A 131 -3.98 -2.52 11.04
CA THR A 131 -3.66 -2.12 9.67
C THR A 131 -3.69 -3.32 8.73
N LEU A 132 -3.04 -4.43 9.11
CA LEU A 132 -3.05 -5.67 8.32
C LEU A 132 -4.47 -6.24 8.16
N GLY A 133 -5.27 -6.25 9.23
CA GLY A 133 -6.66 -6.68 9.19
C GLY A 133 -7.50 -5.85 8.22
N ALA A 134 -7.36 -4.51 8.27
CA ALA A 134 -8.04 -3.60 7.36
C ALA A 134 -7.65 -3.85 5.89
N LEU A 135 -6.37 -4.10 5.62
CA LEU A 135 -5.88 -4.42 4.27
C LEU A 135 -6.35 -5.78 3.76
N VAL A 136 -6.51 -6.77 4.63
CA VAL A 136 -7.12 -8.05 4.25
C VAL A 136 -8.57 -7.83 3.82
N ILE A 137 -9.34 -7.05 4.58
CA ILE A 137 -10.73 -6.71 4.25
C ILE A 137 -10.78 -5.96 2.91
N LEU A 138 -9.89 -5.00 2.69
CA LEU A 138 -9.80 -4.27 1.42
C LEU A 138 -9.44 -5.21 0.26
N GLY A 139 -8.57 -6.20 0.46
CA GLY A 139 -8.26 -7.23 -0.53
C GLY A 139 -9.45 -8.11 -0.88
N LEU A 140 -10.26 -8.49 0.11
CA LEU A 140 -11.52 -9.19 -0.13
C LEU A 140 -12.47 -8.34 -0.99
N LEU A 141 -12.56 -7.03 -0.73
CA LEU A 141 -13.37 -6.12 -1.55
C LEU A 141 -12.85 -6.02 -2.99
N VAL A 142 -11.53 -6.01 -3.21
CA VAL A 142 -10.93 -6.08 -4.55
C VAL A 142 -11.35 -7.36 -5.28
N VAL A 143 -11.30 -8.52 -4.60
CA VAL A 143 -11.73 -9.81 -5.17
C VAL A 143 -13.23 -9.80 -5.50
N ILE A 144 -14.07 -9.28 -4.61
CA ILE A 144 -15.52 -9.19 -4.82
C ILE A 144 -15.84 -8.30 -6.02
N ALA A 145 -15.21 -7.12 -6.08
CA ALA A 145 -15.36 -6.20 -7.20
C ALA A 145 -14.89 -6.81 -8.52
N GLY A 146 -13.78 -7.55 -8.51
CA GLY A 146 -13.24 -8.24 -9.68
C GLY A 146 -14.10 -9.43 -10.16
N ARG A 147 -14.61 -10.25 -9.23
CA ARG A 147 -15.44 -11.43 -9.56
C ARG A 147 -16.77 -11.05 -10.23
N ARG A 148 -17.40 -9.95 -9.79
CA ARG A 148 -18.69 -9.51 -10.35
C ARG A 148 -18.57 -9.06 -11.82
N ILE A 149 -17.38 -8.63 -12.26
CA ILE A 149 -17.13 -8.27 -13.67
C ILE A 149 -17.20 -9.49 -14.59
N ARG A 150 -16.68 -10.66 -14.16
CA ARG A 150 -16.79 -11.89 -14.95
C ARG A 150 -18.22 -12.32 -15.15
N ARG A 151 -19.08 -12.16 -14.13
CA ARG A 151 -20.50 -12.51 -14.19
C ARG A 151 -21.31 -11.57 -15.09
N ALA A 152 -20.90 -10.32 -15.23
CA ALA A 152 -21.56 -9.33 -16.08
C ALA A 152 -21.20 -9.47 -17.57
N ARG A 153 -20.11 -10.17 -17.92
CA ARG A 153 -19.81 -10.54 -19.31
C ARG A 153 -20.65 -11.76 -19.66
N THR A 154 -21.83 -11.52 -20.23
CA THR A 154 -22.66 -12.59 -20.81
C THR A 154 -21.85 -13.34 -21.88
N PRO A 155 -21.66 -14.66 -21.76
CA PRO A 155 -21.11 -15.45 -22.86
C PRO A 155 -22.12 -15.42 -24.02
N GLY A 156 -21.75 -14.81 -25.15
CA GLY A 156 -22.58 -14.79 -26.36
C GLY A 156 -22.79 -13.45 -27.07
N GLN A 157 -22.26 -12.31 -26.58
CA GLN A 157 -22.47 -11.00 -27.24
C GLN A 157 -21.51 -10.69 -28.42
N PHE A 158 -21.04 -11.70 -29.14
CA PHE A 158 -20.41 -11.55 -30.46
C PHE A 158 -21.20 -12.30 -31.54
N ALA A 159 -22.49 -11.99 -31.64
CA ALA A 159 -23.32 -12.38 -32.77
C ALA A 159 -24.25 -11.22 -33.09
N TYR A 160 -23.73 -10.25 -33.86
CA TYR A 160 -24.35 -9.54 -34.98
C TYR A 160 -23.43 -8.40 -35.42
#